data_AF-A0A7C6FY45-F1
#
_entry.id   AF-A0A7C6FY45-F1
#
_cell.length_a   1.000
_cell.length_b   1.000
_cell.length_c   1.000
_cell.angle_alpha   90.00
_cell.angle_beta   90.00
_cell.angle_gamma   90.00
#
_symmetry.space_group_name_H-M   'P 1'
#
loop_
_entity.id
_entity.type
_entity.pdbx_description
1 polymer ?
#
loop_
_entity_poly.entity_id
_entity_poly.type
_entity_poly.pdbx_seq_one_letter_code
_entity_poly.pdbx_strand_id
1 'polypeptide(L)' 'MPENGEIELRVAEALQQDVGKGMVRIDHDLMNEIGANPGDIVEIIGK' A
#
# COMPACT_ATOMS: atom_id res chain seq x y z
N MET A 1 15.34 9.65 -6.39
CA MET A 1 14.13 9.60 -5.55
C MET A 1 12.97 9.98 -6.45
N PRO A 2 11.91 9.17 -6.59
CA PRO A 2 10.72 9.61 -7.29
C PRO A 2 10.18 10.85 -6.58
N GLU A 3 9.83 11.89 -7.32
CA GLU A 3 9.59 13.24 -6.78
C GLU A 3 8.39 13.31 -5.81
N ASN A 4 7.52 12.27 -5.78
CA ASN A 4 6.27 12.25 -5.01
C ASN A 4 6.09 11.03 -4.07
N GLY A 5 7.03 10.06 -4.01
CA GLY A 5 6.87 8.90 -3.11
C GLY A 5 5.68 7.98 -3.42
N GLU A 6 5.30 7.85 -4.69
CA GLU A 6 4.17 7.03 -5.16
C GLU A 6 4.65 5.82 -5.96
N ILE A 7 3.88 4.73 -5.94
CA ILE A 7 4.10 3.51 -6.73
C ILE A 7 2.80 3.01 -7.36
N GLU A 8 2.88 2.46 -8.58
CA GLU A 8 1.75 1.82 -9.25
C GLU A 8 1.76 0.31 -8.99
N LEU A 9 0.68 -0.21 -8.41
CA LEU A 9 0.54 -1.61 -8.06
C LEU A 9 -0.73 -2.20 -8.65
N ARG A 10 -0.74 -3.52 -8.84
CA ARG A 10 -1.95 -4.26 -9.20
C ARG A 10 -2.72 -4.65 -7.95
N VAL A 11 -4.01 -4.32 -7.92
CA VAL A 11 -4.92 -4.71 -6.84
C VAL A 11 -5.16 -6.23 -6.87
N ALA A 12 -4.91 -6.88 -5.74
CA ALA A 12 -5.25 -8.28 -5.49
C ALA A 12 -6.48 -8.38 -4.57
N GLU A 13 -7.09 -9.57 -4.52
CA GLU A 13 -8.17 -9.84 -3.58
C GLU A 13 -7.65 -9.78 -2.13
N ALA A 14 -8.41 -9.13 -1.25
CA ALA A 14 -8.07 -9.05 0.16
C ALA A 14 -8.22 -10.42 0.84
N LEU A 15 -7.35 -10.72 1.80
CA LEU A 15 -7.54 -11.90 2.64
C LEU A 15 -8.81 -11.72 3.47
N GLN A 16 -9.56 -12.81 3.68
CA GLN A 16 -10.82 -12.79 4.43
C GLN A 16 -10.69 -12.13 5.82
N GLN A 17 -9.51 -12.23 6.44
CA GLN A 17 -9.21 -11.65 7.75
C GLN A 17 -9.04 -10.12 7.74
N ASP A 18 -8.81 -9.49 6.59
CA ASP A 18 -8.55 -8.04 6.46
C ASP A 18 -9.77 -7.26 5.97
N VAL A 19 -10.78 -7.97 5.46
CA VAL A 19 -12.01 -7.38 4.93
C VAL A 19 -12.70 -6.51 5.97
N GLY A 20 -13.04 -5.28 5.59
CA GLY A 20 -13.78 -4.33 6.42
C GLY A 20 -12.96 -3.65 7.53
N LYS A 21 -11.65 -3.91 7.62
CA LYS A 21 -10.78 -3.32 8.65
C LYS A 21 -10.15 -1.98 8.27
N GLY A 22 -10.33 -1.55 7.02
CA GLY A 22 -9.70 -0.32 6.52
C GLY A 22 -8.17 -0.39 6.49
N MET A 23 -7.60 -1.58 6.30
CA MET A 23 -6.16 -1.80 6.20
C MET A 23 -5.81 -2.43 4.84
N VAL A 24 -4.59 -2.16 4.38
CA VAL A 24 -4.02 -2.74 3.14
C VAL A 24 -2.77 -3.53 3.48
N ARG A 25 -2.52 -4.61 2.73
CA ARG A 25 -1.25 -5.35 2.79
C ARG A 25 -0.44 -5.02 1.56
N ILE A 26 0.78 -4.57 1.80
CA ILE A 26 1.77 -4.22 0.78
C ILE A 26 3.06 -4.95 1.16
N ASP A 27 3.79 -5.45 0.17
CA ASP A 27 5.08 -6.10 0.43
C ASP A 27 6.07 -5.10 1.05
N HIS A 28 6.87 -5.59 2.00
CA HIS A 28 7.82 -4.76 2.74
C HIS A 28 8.80 -4.02 1.82
N ASP A 29 9.25 -4.68 0.76
CA ASP A 29 10.18 -4.08 -0.21
C ASP A 29 9.55 -2.89 -0.94
N LEU A 30 8.28 -3.00 -1.34
CA LEU A 30 7.54 -1.91 -1.98
C LEU A 30 7.27 -0.75 -1.03
N MET A 31 7.01 -1.03 0.25
CA MET A 31 6.89 0.02 1.27
C MET A 31 8.20 0.79 1.43
N ASN A 32 9.36 0.11 1.39
CA ASN A 32 10.67 0.77 1.46
C ASN A 32 10.96 1.65 0.24
N GLU A 33 10.48 1.29 -0.96
CA GLU A 33 10.66 2.10 -2.17
C GLU A 33 10.04 3.50 -2.04
N ILE A 34 8.93 3.60 -1.31
CA ILE A 34 8.25 4.88 -1.01
C ILE A 34 8.59 5.43 0.38
N GLY A 35 9.38 4.71 1.18
CA GLY A 35 9.74 5.11 2.54
C GLY A 35 8.60 5.00 3.57
N ALA A 36 7.60 4.16 3.31
CA ALA A 36 6.48 3.91 4.22
C ALA A 36 6.80 2.82 5.25
N ASN A 37 6.18 2.90 6.43
CA ASN A 37 6.30 1.92 7.50
C ASN A 37 4.94 1.28 7.85
N PRO A 38 4.94 0.08 8.45
CA PRO A 38 3.71 -0.51 8.97
C PRO A 38 3.02 0.41 9.97
N GLY A 39 1.75 0.74 9.71
CA GLY A 39 0.95 1.64 10.54
C GLY A 39 0.84 3.06 9.99
N ASP A 40 1.64 3.41 8.98
CA ASP A 40 1.46 4.66 8.24
C ASP A 40 0.16 4.62 7.43
N ILE A 41 -0.46 5.79 7.29
CA ILE A 41 -1.67 5.95 6.47
C ILE A 41 -1.23 6.14 5.02
N VAL A 42 -1.82 5.37 4.12
CA VAL A 42 -1.56 5.43 2.68
C VAL A 42 -2.82 5.84 1.92
N GLU A 43 -2.65 6.54 0.81
CA GLU A 43 -3.71 6.88 -0.13
C GLU A 43 -3.69 5.90 -1.32
N ILE A 44 -4.87 5.49 -1.78
CA ILE A 44 -5.03 4.63 -2.95
C ILE A 44 -5.81 5.40 -4.01
N ILE A 45 -5.16 5.69 -5.14
CA ILE A 45 -5.77 6.36 -6.29
C ILE A 45 -6.08 5.28 -7.35
N GLY A 46 -7.37 5.09 -7.63
CA GLY A 46 -7.82 4.20 -8.69
C GLY A 46 -7.79 4.89 -10.06
N LYS A 47 -7.68 4.08 -11.13
CA LYS A 47 -7.90 4.51 -12.51
C LYS A 47 -9.23 3.99 -13.04
#